data_AF-A0A8C1IVR6-F1
#
_entry.id   AF-A0A8C1IVR6-F1
#
_cell.length_a   1.000
_cell.length_b   1.000
_cell.length_c   1.000
_cell.angle_alpha   90.00
_cell.angle_beta   90.00
_cell.angle_gamma   90.00
#
_symmetry.space_group_name_H-M   'P 1'
#
loop_
_entity.id
_entity.type
_entity.pdbx_description
1 polymer ?
#
loop_
_entity_poly.entity_id
_entity_poly.type
_entity_poly.pdbx_seq_one_letter_code
_entity_poly.pdbx_strand_id
1 'polypeptide(L)'
;MSLSLSLSPSVFKNAVCKVYRFQTVDSKWMLVREQMAECTLSFSIPKQLIALYIQEDTCRIQELKDLGELSPHWDNLRKDVISRYDQIIKEYQDTLAELEKLTGPLFKPSCSKGQKYLEFIPINLHTQRMRVMMFADVSSTDSFYDVVTVGAPAAHSQGFKNGGLQKLLSKYESEKKSHSTAYQCIYYPPEQTAKAREILCVVSQLQPHISALADQLLQTAQQSSSQPLRDVLKSLEEKVRPANAQQECIPLIRRDRKHTDDLPVATVVWWDELAVLVQSLKKCVAEVAERARRSVSFVLLQEAACSTAQGLQLQQRRDAVFSQLAALACGFAMRLYAGLEDKGFLRQLHAVGLVAQFESLLSTYSEEIGMLEDMEVGISDLHRVTFRITEAASEEAVSLQPTVSGRRDHYTVEVPLPHHAFQALPEELREGKPLRVLPVLFNVGINEQQTIAERFGDISLQERINQKNFEILEGYYKSLTDTVPSECLPCFQTQTDIKELLDTLGQNVVTKKRKNVEILWLAGMICRRMNGIRLTSCKSAKDRTSMSVTLEQCSLLRDEHQLNKDYFVRALDCMRREGCRIENVQKNIKCRKYAFNMLQLMAFPKYYRPPEGTYGKVDS
;
A
#
# COMPACT_ATOMS: atom_id res chain seq x y z
N MET A 1 -5.42 26.37 -18.75
CA MET A 1 -4.34 25.35 -18.85
C MET A 1 -4.89 24.08 -18.23
N SER A 2 -5.13 23.05 -19.03
CA SER A 2 -5.80 21.83 -18.54
C SER A 2 -4.91 21.08 -17.55
N LEU A 3 -5.41 20.95 -16.32
CA LEU A 3 -4.80 20.18 -15.23
C LEU A 3 -4.56 18.71 -15.63
N SER A 4 -5.29 18.20 -16.63
CA SER A 4 -5.13 16.84 -17.17
C SER A 4 -3.82 16.58 -17.93
N LEU A 5 -3.10 17.61 -18.39
CA LEU A 5 -1.92 17.43 -19.26
C LEU A 5 -0.58 17.28 -18.53
N SER A 6 -0.48 17.71 -17.27
CA SER A 6 0.77 17.67 -16.49
C SER A 6 0.60 16.83 -15.24
N LEU A 7 1.35 15.72 -15.16
CA LEU A 7 1.65 15.02 -13.91
C LEU A 7 2.06 16.05 -12.85
N SER A 8 1.48 15.99 -11.64
CA SER A 8 1.69 17.00 -10.60
C SER A 8 3.17 17.30 -10.40
N PRO A 9 3.64 18.55 -10.67
CA PRO A 9 5.06 18.89 -10.62
C PRO A 9 5.63 18.83 -9.19
N SER A 10 4.79 18.70 -8.14
CA SER A 10 5.24 18.43 -6.78
C SER A 10 5.78 17.01 -6.64
N VAL A 11 5.08 16.02 -7.21
CA VAL A 11 5.37 14.58 -7.02
C VAL A 11 6.38 14.06 -8.04
N PHE A 12 6.40 14.59 -9.26
CA PHE A 12 7.20 14.06 -10.36
C PHE A 12 8.27 15.06 -10.81
N LYS A 13 9.52 14.60 -10.84
CA LYS A 13 10.71 15.44 -11.11
C LYS A 13 11.63 14.79 -12.14
N ASN A 14 12.59 15.56 -12.65
CA ASN A 14 13.67 15.08 -13.53
C ASN A 14 13.17 14.27 -14.75
N ALA A 15 12.11 14.77 -15.38
CA ALA A 15 11.44 14.11 -16.48
C ALA A 15 12.35 14.02 -17.72
N VAL A 16 12.43 12.83 -18.29
CA VAL A 16 13.04 12.53 -19.59
C VAL A 16 11.91 12.34 -20.58
N CYS A 17 11.97 13.02 -21.72
CA CYS A 17 10.96 12.95 -22.76
C CYS A 17 11.59 12.57 -24.09
N LYS A 18 10.94 11.64 -24.81
CA LYS A 18 11.30 11.21 -26.16
C LYS A 18 10.05 11.23 -27.01
N VAL A 19 10.20 11.61 -28.27
CA VAL A 19 9.09 11.75 -29.22
C VAL A 19 9.40 10.94 -30.45
N TYR A 20 8.42 10.14 -30.89
CA TYR A 20 8.51 9.27 -32.04
C TYR A 20 7.39 9.59 -33.00
N ARG A 21 7.64 9.30 -34.26
CA ARG A 21 6.64 9.36 -35.31
C ARG A 21 6.58 8.00 -35.98
N PHE A 22 5.42 7.37 -35.89
CA PHE A 22 5.17 6.06 -36.48
C PHE A 22 4.03 6.15 -37.49
N GLN A 23 4.03 5.21 -38.42
CA GLN A 23 3.02 5.14 -39.46
C GLN A 23 1.94 4.10 -39.08
N THR A 24 0.68 4.49 -39.23
CA THR A 24 -0.48 3.62 -39.05
C THR A 24 -0.72 2.76 -40.29
N VAL A 25 -1.60 1.75 -40.19
CA VAL A 25 -1.97 0.88 -41.32
C VAL A 25 -2.55 1.64 -42.52
N ASP A 26 -3.25 2.74 -42.28
CA ASP A 26 -3.81 3.62 -43.33
C ASP A 26 -2.81 4.68 -43.82
N SER A 27 -1.52 4.47 -43.56
CA SER A 27 -0.41 5.34 -43.97
C SER A 27 -0.43 6.75 -43.38
N LYS A 28 -1.29 7.02 -42.40
CA LYS A 28 -1.25 8.26 -41.61
C LYS A 28 -0.12 8.22 -40.59
N TRP A 29 0.17 9.38 -40.04
CA TRP A 29 1.18 9.53 -39.01
C TRP A 29 0.52 9.61 -37.64
N MET A 30 1.15 8.95 -36.66
CA MET A 30 0.88 9.15 -35.24
C MET A 30 2.12 9.70 -34.55
N LEU A 31 1.90 10.60 -33.60
CA LEU A 31 2.95 11.15 -32.74
C LEU A 31 2.86 10.48 -31.39
N VAL A 32 3.94 9.82 -30.99
CA VAL A 32 4.04 9.13 -29.70
C VAL A 32 5.04 9.87 -28.83
N ARG A 33 4.61 10.32 -27.66
CA ARG A 33 5.47 10.95 -26.65
C ARG A 33 5.64 9.99 -25.48
N GLU A 34 6.85 9.49 -25.28
CA GLU A 34 7.25 8.73 -24.10
C GLU A 34 7.87 9.69 -23.07
N GLN A 35 7.42 9.61 -21.83
CA GLN A 35 7.95 10.38 -20.72
C GLN A 35 8.24 9.47 -19.54
N MET A 36 9.44 9.59 -18.98
CA MET A 36 9.82 8.96 -17.72
C MET A 36 10.13 10.03 -16.68
N ALA A 37 9.60 9.92 -15.46
CA ALA A 37 9.96 10.84 -14.37
C ALA A 37 10.34 10.09 -13.09
N GLU A 38 11.15 10.75 -12.28
CA GLU A 38 11.46 10.32 -10.91
C GLU A 38 10.30 10.72 -9.99
N CYS A 39 10.01 9.93 -8.96
CA CYS A 39 8.91 10.16 -8.04
C CYS A 39 9.43 10.50 -6.64
N THR A 40 9.06 11.66 -6.10
CA THR A 40 9.46 12.11 -4.75
C THR A 40 9.00 11.15 -3.66
N LEU A 41 7.90 10.41 -3.91
CA LEU A 41 7.38 9.38 -3.01
C LEU A 41 8.35 8.22 -2.80
N SER A 42 9.37 8.08 -3.64
CA SER A 42 10.46 7.13 -3.41
C SER A 42 11.15 7.35 -2.06
N PHE A 43 11.18 8.59 -1.54
CA PHE A 43 11.81 8.88 -0.25
C PHE A 43 10.82 9.43 0.78
N SER A 44 9.83 10.23 0.36
CA SER A 44 8.91 10.85 1.33
C SER A 44 8.03 9.82 2.04
N ILE A 45 7.52 8.81 1.34
CA ILE A 45 6.67 7.76 1.95
C ILE A 45 7.49 6.86 2.88
N PRO A 46 8.65 6.30 2.49
CA PRO A 46 9.49 5.55 3.41
C PRO A 46 9.88 6.30 4.69
N LYS A 47 10.24 7.59 4.60
CA LYS A 47 10.56 8.40 5.78
C LYS A 47 9.38 8.49 6.74
N GLN A 48 8.17 8.73 6.22
CA GLN A 48 6.95 8.77 7.01
C GLN A 48 6.64 7.42 7.66
N LEU A 49 6.78 6.31 6.91
CA LEU A 49 6.56 4.96 7.46
C LEU A 49 7.55 4.63 8.56
N ILE A 50 8.85 4.94 8.40
CA ILE A 50 9.86 4.74 9.44
C ILE A 50 9.51 5.55 10.70
N ALA A 51 9.08 6.80 10.55
CA ALA A 51 8.62 7.62 11.67
C ALA A 51 7.41 7.00 12.39
N LEU A 52 6.44 6.46 11.65
CA LEU A 52 5.29 5.74 12.21
C LEU A 52 5.72 4.44 12.93
N TYR A 53 6.69 3.70 12.40
CA TYR A 53 7.24 2.51 13.05
C TYR A 53 7.89 2.86 14.39
N ILE A 54 8.71 3.91 14.43
CA ILE A 54 9.34 4.43 15.65
C ILE A 54 8.28 4.83 16.66
N GLN A 55 7.27 5.59 16.23
CA GLN A 55 6.17 6.03 17.10
C GLN A 55 5.41 4.85 17.68
N GLU A 56 5.05 3.87 16.85
CA GLU A 56 4.32 2.67 17.28
C GLU A 56 5.12 1.85 18.30
N ASP A 57 6.41 1.61 18.03
CA ASP A 57 7.25 0.81 18.92
C ASP A 57 7.59 1.55 20.23
N THR A 58 7.70 2.88 20.18
CA THR A 58 7.86 3.72 21.39
C THR A 58 6.62 3.67 22.27
N CYS A 59 5.43 3.73 21.66
CA CYS A 59 4.16 3.58 22.37
C CYS A 59 4.07 2.22 23.07
N ARG A 60 4.48 1.14 22.40
CA ARG A 60 4.53 -0.20 23.00
C ARG A 60 5.47 -0.28 24.19
N ILE A 61 6.65 0.33 24.12
CA ILE A 61 7.57 0.39 25.27
C ILE A 61 6.90 1.10 26.46
N GLN A 62 6.20 2.20 26.21
CA GLN A 62 5.51 2.94 27.26
C GLN A 62 4.40 2.09 27.89
N GLU A 63 3.58 1.41 27.09
CA GLU A 63 2.54 0.49 27.56
C GLU A 63 3.12 -0.64 28.44
N LEU A 64 4.31 -1.14 28.12
CA LEU A 64 5.00 -2.16 28.92
C LEU A 64 5.52 -1.59 30.25
N LYS A 65 6.03 -0.35 30.25
CA LYS A 65 6.47 0.35 31.46
C LYS A 65 5.29 0.63 32.40
N ASP A 66 4.12 0.94 31.84
CA ASP A 66 2.90 1.28 32.57
C ASP A 66 2.21 0.05 33.21
N LEU A 67 2.70 -1.19 32.95
CA LEU A 67 2.20 -2.41 33.60
C LEU A 67 2.36 -2.42 35.13
N GLY A 68 3.15 -1.53 35.69
CA GLY A 68 3.39 -1.44 37.13
C GLY A 68 4.30 -2.54 37.66
N GLU A 69 4.05 -2.97 38.90
CA GLU A 69 4.83 -4.01 39.57
C GLU A 69 4.44 -5.41 39.05
N LEU A 70 5.45 -6.16 38.62
CA LEU A 70 5.32 -7.53 38.13
C LEU A 70 6.21 -8.44 38.98
N SER A 71 5.95 -9.75 38.96
CA SER A 71 6.86 -10.72 39.61
C SER A 71 8.26 -10.67 38.95
N PRO A 72 9.34 -11.08 39.65
CA PRO A 72 10.70 -10.97 39.13
C PRO A 72 10.89 -11.62 37.74
N HIS A 73 10.22 -12.75 37.50
CA HIS A 73 10.24 -13.44 36.20
C HIS A 73 9.67 -12.57 35.07
N TRP A 74 8.46 -12.04 35.26
CA TRP A 74 7.77 -11.19 34.26
C TRP A 74 8.45 -9.85 34.08
N ASP A 75 9.04 -9.30 35.14
CA ASP A 75 9.79 -8.05 35.06
C ASP A 75 11.09 -8.21 34.25
N ASN A 76 11.80 -9.34 34.40
CA ASN A 76 12.95 -9.66 33.55
C ASN A 76 12.55 -9.82 32.08
N LEU A 77 11.48 -10.56 31.78
CA LEU A 77 10.96 -10.68 30.41
C LEU A 77 10.54 -9.33 29.83
N ARG A 78 9.91 -8.47 30.63
CA ARG A 78 9.57 -7.10 30.25
C ARG A 78 10.83 -6.31 29.87
N LYS A 79 11.87 -6.34 30.71
CA LYS A 79 13.14 -5.66 30.43
C LYS A 79 13.80 -6.15 29.14
N ASP A 80 13.79 -7.47 28.91
CA ASP A 80 14.32 -8.06 27.68
C ASP A 80 13.53 -7.61 26.44
N VAL A 81 12.20 -7.62 26.51
CA VAL A 81 11.32 -7.17 25.42
C VAL A 81 11.54 -5.68 25.13
N ILE A 82 11.59 -4.84 26.17
CA ILE A 82 11.86 -3.40 26.03
C ILE A 82 13.22 -3.17 25.37
N SER A 83 14.27 -3.84 25.84
CA SER A 83 15.62 -3.75 25.27
C SER A 83 15.65 -4.10 23.78
N ARG A 84 14.89 -5.12 23.37
CA ARG A 84 14.75 -5.49 21.94
C ARG A 84 14.05 -4.41 21.11
N TYR A 85 12.98 -3.81 21.63
CA TYR A 85 12.31 -2.70 20.94
C TYR A 85 13.19 -1.45 20.86
N ASP A 86 13.89 -1.09 21.95
CA ASP A 86 14.83 0.04 21.99
C ASP A 86 15.91 -0.11 20.90
N GLN A 87 16.45 -1.32 20.71
CA GLN A 87 17.43 -1.60 19.66
C GLN A 87 16.87 -1.35 18.25
N ILE A 88 15.63 -1.76 17.97
CA ILE A 88 15.00 -1.56 16.65
C ILE A 88 14.65 -0.10 16.41
N ILE A 89 14.10 0.57 17.43
CA ILE A 89 13.80 2.00 17.38
C ILE A 89 15.08 2.76 17.04
N LYS A 90 16.20 2.41 17.68
CA LYS A 90 17.50 3.00 17.37
C LYS A 90 17.92 2.75 15.92
N GLU A 91 17.78 1.52 15.41
CA GLU A 91 18.10 1.21 14.01
C GLU A 91 17.24 1.99 13.01
N TYR A 92 15.96 2.19 13.32
CA TYR A 92 15.05 3.02 12.52
C TYR A 92 15.41 4.51 12.60
N GLN A 93 15.75 5.02 13.78
CA GLN A 93 16.19 6.40 13.96
C GLN A 93 17.50 6.66 13.21
N ASP A 94 18.47 5.76 13.30
CA ASP A 94 19.75 5.84 12.57
C ASP A 94 19.49 5.84 11.06
N THR A 95 18.61 4.95 10.57
CA THR A 95 18.24 4.90 9.15
C THR A 95 17.56 6.20 8.71
N LEU A 96 16.62 6.73 9.50
CA LEU A 96 15.92 7.98 9.18
C LEU A 96 16.89 9.16 9.11
N ALA A 97 17.80 9.27 10.08
CA ALA A 97 18.84 10.31 10.11
C ALA A 97 19.78 10.23 8.90
N GLU A 98 20.14 9.03 8.45
CA GLU A 98 20.92 8.86 7.21
C GLU A 98 20.12 9.28 5.97
N LEU A 99 18.83 8.94 5.90
CA LEU A 99 17.96 9.34 4.77
C LEU A 99 17.73 10.86 4.71
N GLU A 100 17.79 11.58 5.83
CA GLU A 100 17.69 13.04 5.89
C GLU A 100 18.92 13.75 5.32
N LYS A 101 20.10 13.13 5.41
CA LYS A 101 21.36 13.68 4.89
C LYS A 101 21.51 13.55 3.38
N LEU A 102 20.66 12.77 2.71
CA LEU A 102 20.80 12.48 1.27
C LEU A 102 20.37 13.66 0.41
N THR A 103 21.31 14.19 -0.37
CA THR A 103 21.10 15.26 -1.37
C THR A 103 21.18 14.77 -2.83
N GLY A 104 20.98 13.45 -3.01
CA GLY A 104 21.19 12.75 -4.28
C GLY A 104 19.94 12.63 -5.19
N PRO A 105 19.95 11.66 -6.13
CA PRO A 105 18.81 11.41 -7.02
C PRO A 105 17.56 11.02 -6.21
N LEU A 106 16.38 11.32 -6.76
CA LEU A 106 15.09 11.05 -6.09
C LEU A 106 14.64 9.59 -6.21
N PHE A 107 15.55 8.67 -6.51
CA PHE A 107 15.32 7.23 -6.53
C PHE A 107 16.57 6.47 -6.04
N LYS A 108 16.39 5.25 -5.51
CA LYS A 108 17.50 4.34 -5.16
C LYS A 108 18.06 3.65 -6.41
N PRO A 109 19.33 3.88 -6.81
CA PRO A 109 19.91 3.23 -7.97
C PRO A 109 20.05 1.71 -7.82
N SER A 110 20.00 0.98 -8.93
CA SER A 110 20.10 -0.49 -8.98
C SER A 110 21.45 -1.05 -8.50
N CYS A 111 22.54 -0.26 -8.57
CA CYS A 111 23.84 -0.61 -8.01
C CYS A 111 23.85 -0.51 -6.47
N SER A 112 23.01 0.34 -5.89
CA SER A 112 22.87 0.55 -4.44
C SER A 112 21.86 -0.40 -3.78
N LYS A 113 21.37 -1.43 -4.50
CA LYS A 113 20.32 -2.34 -4.01
C LYS A 113 20.62 -2.96 -2.64
N GLY A 114 21.88 -3.33 -2.39
CA GLY A 114 22.32 -3.99 -1.15
C GLY A 114 22.78 -3.03 -0.04
N GLN A 115 22.68 -1.72 -0.23
CA GLN A 115 23.08 -0.75 0.80
C GLN A 115 22.04 -0.69 1.93
N LYS A 116 22.45 -0.99 3.16
CA LYS A 116 21.56 -1.12 4.34
C LYS A 116 20.79 0.17 4.64
N TYR A 117 21.46 1.33 4.63
CA TYR A 117 20.82 2.63 4.90
C TYR A 117 19.73 3.03 3.87
N LEU A 118 19.62 2.32 2.75
CA LEU A 118 18.58 2.50 1.72
C LEU A 118 17.58 1.32 1.69
N GLU A 119 17.55 0.44 2.69
CA GLU A 119 16.76 -0.80 2.62
C GLU A 119 15.25 -0.57 2.55
N PHE A 120 14.75 0.55 3.09
CA PHE A 120 13.33 0.95 3.02
C PHE A 120 12.95 1.64 1.71
N ILE A 121 13.94 2.07 0.92
CA ILE A 121 13.73 2.87 -0.29
C ILE A 121 13.49 1.94 -1.50
N PRO A 122 12.41 2.13 -2.28
CA PRO A 122 12.16 1.35 -3.48
C PRO A 122 13.26 1.52 -4.52
N ILE A 123 13.74 0.40 -5.06
CA ILE A 123 14.79 0.41 -6.07
C ILE A 123 14.22 0.93 -7.39
N ASN A 124 14.86 1.98 -7.93
CA ASN A 124 14.64 2.46 -9.29
C ASN A 124 13.17 2.83 -9.61
N LEU A 125 12.44 3.38 -8.62
CA LEU A 125 11.06 3.83 -8.78
C LEU A 125 10.96 4.99 -9.78
N HIS A 126 10.27 4.75 -10.88
CA HIS A 126 10.00 5.75 -11.91
C HIS A 126 8.57 5.61 -12.44
N THR A 127 8.06 6.71 -12.97
CA THR A 127 6.81 6.73 -13.74
C THR A 127 7.14 6.65 -15.23
N GLN A 128 6.25 6.05 -16.01
CA GLN A 128 6.31 5.97 -17.47
C GLN A 128 4.94 6.38 -18.01
N ARG A 129 4.90 7.40 -18.85
CA ARG A 129 3.70 7.88 -19.53
C ARG A 129 3.93 7.87 -21.03
N MET A 130 3.09 7.16 -21.77
CA MET A 130 3.02 7.23 -23.23
C MET A 130 1.77 8.00 -23.61
N ARG A 131 1.94 9.13 -24.31
CA ARG A 131 0.84 9.90 -24.93
C ARG A 131 0.85 9.66 -26.43
N VAL A 132 -0.30 9.33 -27.01
CA VAL A 132 -0.46 9.09 -28.45
C VAL A 132 -1.41 10.13 -29.03
N MET A 133 -0.96 10.82 -30.06
CA MET A 133 -1.69 11.87 -30.77
C MET A 133 -1.84 11.48 -32.25
N MET A 134 -3.06 11.58 -32.78
CA MET A 134 -3.35 11.29 -34.19
C MET A 134 -3.45 12.60 -34.98
N PHE A 135 -2.75 12.70 -36.13
CA PHE A 135 -2.73 13.94 -36.92
C PHE A 135 -3.98 14.17 -37.78
N ALA A 136 -4.88 13.17 -37.88
CA ALA A 136 -5.92 13.17 -38.91
C ALA A 136 -7.31 13.64 -38.44
N ASP A 137 -7.51 13.90 -37.15
CA ASP A 137 -8.77 14.45 -36.65
C ASP A 137 -8.50 15.56 -35.63
N VAL A 138 -8.94 16.78 -35.95
CA VAL A 138 -8.87 17.97 -35.08
C VAL A 138 -9.72 17.77 -33.81
N SER A 139 -10.64 16.78 -33.82
CA SER A 139 -11.47 16.35 -32.70
C SER A 139 -10.94 15.13 -31.93
N SER A 140 -9.83 14.52 -32.33
CA SER A 140 -9.33 13.30 -31.67
C SER A 140 -8.69 13.62 -30.32
N THR A 141 -9.22 13.02 -29.26
CA THR A 141 -8.69 13.13 -27.90
C THR A 141 -7.44 12.26 -27.75
N ASP A 142 -6.40 12.83 -27.14
CA ASP A 142 -5.16 12.11 -26.88
C ASP A 142 -5.38 10.88 -25.99
N SER A 143 -4.65 9.81 -26.29
CA SER A 143 -4.64 8.61 -25.46
C SER A 143 -3.43 8.60 -24.54
N PHE A 144 -3.63 8.25 -23.27
CA PHE A 144 -2.60 8.21 -22.25
C PHE A 144 -2.46 6.81 -21.65
N TYR A 145 -1.23 6.31 -21.61
CA TYR A 145 -0.90 5.02 -21.00
C TYR A 145 0.18 5.19 -19.97
N ASP A 146 -0.20 4.91 -18.74
CA ASP A 146 0.68 5.03 -17.58
C ASP A 146 1.14 3.66 -17.09
N VAL A 147 2.39 3.60 -16.62
CA VAL A 147 2.99 2.46 -15.92
C VAL A 147 3.94 2.99 -14.85
N VAL A 148 3.88 2.42 -13.64
CA VAL A 148 4.90 2.62 -12.60
C VAL A 148 5.93 1.51 -12.68
N THR A 149 7.21 1.84 -12.78
CA THR A 149 8.29 0.85 -12.76
C THR A 149 9.01 0.89 -11.43
N VAL A 150 9.18 -0.27 -10.79
CA VAL A 150 9.87 -0.38 -9.49
C VAL A 150 10.56 -1.73 -9.35
N GLY A 151 11.73 -1.77 -8.73
CA GLY A 151 12.39 -3.03 -8.39
C GLY A 151 11.49 -3.87 -7.50
N ALA A 152 11.62 -5.19 -7.56
CA ALA A 152 10.86 -6.07 -6.69
C ALA A 152 11.09 -5.68 -5.22
N PRO A 153 10.02 -5.41 -4.44
CA PRO A 153 10.10 -5.14 -3.03
C PRO A 153 10.80 -6.29 -2.30
N ALA A 154 12.02 -6.07 -1.85
CA ALA A 154 12.84 -7.15 -1.28
C ALA A 154 13.94 -6.61 -0.35
N ALA A 155 14.26 -7.39 0.69
CA ALA A 155 15.28 -7.04 1.68
C ALA A 155 16.68 -7.49 1.24
N HIS A 156 17.23 -6.86 0.19
CA HIS A 156 18.52 -7.22 -0.38
C HIS A 156 19.70 -7.18 0.62
N SER A 157 19.68 -6.24 1.59
CA SER A 157 20.68 -6.11 2.65
C SER A 157 20.72 -7.34 3.58
N GLN A 158 19.61 -8.05 3.70
CA GLN A 158 19.45 -9.21 4.59
C GLN A 158 19.72 -10.54 3.88
N GLY A 159 19.70 -10.56 2.53
CA GLY A 159 19.97 -11.74 1.71
C GLY A 159 18.84 -12.78 1.68
N PHE A 160 19.03 -13.85 0.89
CA PHE A 160 18.00 -14.86 0.61
C PHE A 160 18.47 -16.31 0.79
N LYS A 161 19.61 -16.53 1.46
CA LYS A 161 20.16 -17.88 1.71
C LYS A 161 19.17 -18.83 2.38
N ASN A 162 18.30 -18.30 3.24
CA ASN A 162 17.29 -19.06 4.00
C ASN A 162 15.87 -18.90 3.42
N GLY A 163 15.75 -18.41 2.19
CA GLY A 163 14.48 -17.94 1.61
C GLY A 163 14.17 -16.49 1.95
N GLY A 164 13.06 -16.01 1.42
CA GLY A 164 12.44 -14.73 1.70
C GLY A 164 11.29 -14.83 2.69
N LEU A 165 10.55 -13.72 2.80
CA LEU A 165 9.65 -13.45 3.91
C LEU A 165 8.56 -14.51 4.07
N GLN A 166 7.92 -14.96 2.98
CA GLN A 166 6.87 -16.00 3.04
C GLN A 166 7.36 -17.28 3.73
N LYS A 167 8.52 -17.79 3.31
CA LYS A 167 9.10 -19.02 3.86
C LYS A 167 9.58 -18.82 5.29
N LEU A 168 10.20 -17.66 5.57
CA LEU A 168 10.69 -17.33 6.90
C LEU A 168 9.56 -17.17 7.93
N LEU A 169 8.44 -16.54 7.54
CA LEU A 169 7.24 -16.43 8.37
C LEU A 169 6.62 -17.80 8.64
N SER A 170 6.46 -18.62 7.60
CA SER A 170 5.90 -19.98 7.74
C SER A 170 6.74 -20.83 8.71
N LYS A 171 8.08 -20.74 8.60
CA LYS A 171 9.00 -21.42 9.52
C LYS A 171 8.86 -20.87 10.96
N TYR A 172 8.87 -19.55 11.11
CA TYR A 172 8.75 -18.90 12.42
C TYR A 172 7.43 -19.25 13.13
N GLU A 173 6.30 -19.27 12.42
CA GLU A 173 5.01 -19.66 12.99
C GLU A 173 4.99 -21.12 13.45
N SER A 174 5.68 -22.01 12.75
CA SER A 174 5.81 -23.42 13.15
C SER A 174 6.66 -23.58 14.43
N GLU A 175 7.71 -22.78 14.59
CA GLU A 175 8.60 -22.78 15.75
C GLU A 175 7.99 -22.07 16.97
N LYS A 176 7.19 -21.02 16.76
CA LYS A 176 6.54 -20.27 17.86
C LYS A 176 5.61 -21.16 18.70
N LYS A 177 4.96 -22.16 18.08
CA LYS A 177 4.10 -23.13 18.77
C LYS A 177 4.86 -23.99 19.79
N SER A 178 6.16 -24.25 19.60
CA SER A 178 6.97 -25.04 20.53
C SER A 178 7.67 -24.20 21.62
N HIS A 179 7.80 -22.88 21.43
CA HIS A 179 8.50 -21.99 22.38
C HIS A 179 7.63 -21.50 23.54
N SER A 180 6.30 -21.47 23.38
CA SER A 180 5.36 -21.08 24.44
C SER A 180 5.52 -21.94 25.71
N THR A 181 5.84 -23.23 25.55
CA THR A 181 6.10 -24.14 26.66
C THR A 181 7.42 -23.88 27.40
N ALA A 182 8.41 -23.25 26.75
CA ALA A 182 9.73 -22.99 27.36
C ALA A 182 9.74 -21.74 28.27
N TYR A 183 8.93 -20.73 27.94
CA TYR A 183 8.86 -19.46 28.67
C TYR A 183 7.67 -19.35 29.63
N GLN A 184 6.94 -20.45 29.91
CA GLN A 184 5.71 -20.45 30.72
C GLN A 184 4.68 -19.39 30.27
N CYS A 185 4.72 -19.02 28.99
CA CYS A 185 3.83 -18.03 28.40
C CYS A 185 2.67 -18.73 27.71
N ILE A 186 1.47 -18.18 27.81
CA ILE A 186 0.33 -18.70 27.06
C ILE A 186 0.51 -18.32 25.59
N TYR A 187 0.46 -19.30 24.68
CA TYR A 187 0.39 -19.01 23.26
C TYR A 187 -0.98 -18.43 22.93
N TYR A 188 -1.00 -17.18 22.48
CA TYR A 188 -2.19 -16.57 21.89
C TYR A 188 -2.08 -16.61 20.37
N PRO A 189 -3.12 -17.11 19.66
CA PRO A 189 -3.22 -16.99 18.22
C PRO A 189 -3.17 -15.52 17.77
N PRO A 190 -2.61 -15.21 16.59
CA PRO A 190 -2.54 -13.85 16.06
C PRO A 190 -3.88 -13.10 16.04
N GLU A 191 -4.98 -13.81 15.81
CA GLU A 191 -6.34 -13.26 15.81
C GLU A 191 -6.74 -12.72 17.19
N GLN A 192 -6.35 -13.42 18.27
CA GLN A 192 -6.66 -13.00 19.63
C GLN A 192 -5.79 -11.81 20.04
N THR A 193 -4.51 -11.78 19.63
CA THR A 193 -3.63 -10.66 19.94
C THR A 193 -3.98 -9.42 19.11
N ALA A 194 -4.47 -9.58 17.87
CA ALA A 194 -5.05 -8.50 17.09
C ALA A 194 -6.31 -7.92 17.76
N LYS A 195 -7.23 -8.77 18.19
CA LYS A 195 -8.43 -8.34 18.94
C LYS A 195 -8.07 -7.66 20.26
N ALA A 196 -7.03 -8.13 20.96
CA ALA A 196 -6.53 -7.47 22.17
C ALA A 196 -6.02 -6.05 21.86
N ARG A 197 -5.21 -5.88 20.81
CA ARG A 197 -4.76 -4.55 20.34
C ARG A 197 -5.92 -3.63 19.96
N GLU A 198 -6.95 -4.15 19.31
CA GLU A 198 -8.17 -3.40 18.98
C GLU A 198 -8.89 -2.92 20.26
N ILE A 199 -9.07 -3.81 21.25
CA ILE A 199 -9.65 -3.46 22.55
C ILE A 199 -8.85 -2.34 23.22
N LEU A 200 -7.52 -2.40 23.20
CA LEU A 200 -6.67 -1.35 23.79
C LEU A 200 -6.85 -0.01 23.09
N CYS A 201 -6.99 -0.02 21.76
CA CYS A 201 -7.31 1.18 20.98
C CYS A 201 -8.68 1.76 21.35
N VAL A 202 -9.72 0.91 21.40
CA VAL A 202 -11.09 1.28 21.77
C VAL A 202 -11.15 1.86 23.17
N VAL A 203 -10.50 1.22 24.15
CA VAL A 203 -10.44 1.71 25.54
C VAL A 203 -9.76 3.08 25.61
N SER A 204 -8.67 3.27 24.86
CA SER A 204 -7.92 4.53 24.84
C SER A 204 -8.72 5.67 24.19
N GLN A 205 -9.63 5.37 23.26
CA GLN A 205 -10.52 6.36 22.65
C GLN A 205 -11.78 6.64 23.47
N LEU A 206 -12.39 5.62 24.09
CA LEU A 206 -13.65 5.76 24.82
C LEU A 206 -13.49 6.54 26.12
N GLN A 207 -12.41 6.31 26.87
CA GLN A 207 -12.18 6.99 28.15
C GLN A 207 -12.23 8.53 28.05
N PRO A 208 -11.47 9.20 27.16
CA PRO A 208 -11.52 10.65 27.04
C PRO A 208 -12.88 11.15 26.52
N HIS A 209 -13.55 10.42 25.63
CA HIS A 209 -14.89 10.77 25.16
C HIS A 209 -15.94 10.76 26.27
N ILE A 210 -15.97 9.69 27.07
CA ILE A 210 -16.90 9.60 28.22
C ILE A 210 -16.59 10.70 29.24
N SER A 211 -15.30 11.00 29.46
CA SER A 211 -14.88 12.09 30.34
C SER A 211 -15.35 13.46 29.83
N ALA A 212 -15.19 13.74 28.54
CA ALA A 212 -15.64 14.99 27.91
C ALA A 212 -17.16 15.15 27.95
N LEU A 213 -17.92 14.08 27.67
CA LEU A 213 -19.38 14.08 27.79
C LEU A 213 -19.83 14.32 29.23
N ALA A 214 -19.12 13.74 30.22
CA ALA A 214 -19.41 13.96 31.63
C ALA A 214 -19.10 15.41 32.06
N ASP A 215 -18.06 16.03 31.52
CA ASP A 215 -17.75 17.45 31.74
C ASP A 215 -18.77 18.37 31.06
N GLN A 216 -19.21 18.05 29.84
CA GLN A 216 -20.30 18.74 29.15
C GLN A 216 -21.62 18.62 29.91
N LEU A 217 -21.90 17.46 30.51
CA LEU A 217 -23.08 17.24 31.34
C LEU A 217 -23.08 18.23 32.51
N LEU A 218 -21.92 18.43 33.16
CA LEU A 218 -21.75 19.35 34.29
C LEU A 218 -21.83 20.84 33.88
N GLN A 219 -21.35 21.21 32.69
CA GLN A 219 -21.46 22.58 32.17
C GLN A 219 -22.89 22.93 31.75
N THR A 220 -23.54 22.03 31.00
CA THR A 220 -24.92 22.19 30.53
C THR A 220 -25.89 22.25 31.70
N ALA A 221 -25.56 21.47 32.72
CA ALA A 221 -26.13 21.55 34.03
C ALA A 221 -26.12 23.01 34.54
N GLN A 222 -24.97 23.60 34.82
CA GLN A 222 -24.88 24.97 35.38
C GLN A 222 -25.69 26.04 34.64
N GLN A 223 -25.95 25.87 33.33
CA GLN A 223 -26.73 26.78 32.48
C GLN A 223 -28.26 26.60 32.57
N SER A 224 -28.78 25.66 33.37
CA SER A 224 -30.22 25.41 33.62
C SER A 224 -31.08 25.11 32.38
N SER A 225 -30.49 24.59 31.31
CA SER A 225 -31.19 24.26 30.06
C SER A 225 -31.60 22.79 30.01
N SER A 226 -32.90 22.50 29.84
CA SER A 226 -33.46 21.14 29.99
C SER A 226 -33.30 20.22 28.78
N GLN A 227 -33.32 20.77 27.57
CA GLN A 227 -33.22 19.99 26.33
C GLN A 227 -31.78 19.50 26.06
N PRO A 228 -30.73 20.36 26.11
CA PRO A 228 -29.37 19.93 25.85
C PRO A 228 -28.84 18.95 26.91
N LEU A 229 -29.31 19.07 28.16
CA LEU A 229 -28.96 18.15 29.25
C LEU A 229 -29.46 16.72 28.97
N ARG A 230 -30.67 16.58 28.41
CA ARG A 230 -31.22 15.28 28.01
C ARG A 230 -30.45 14.68 26.84
N ASP A 231 -30.02 15.51 25.88
CA ASP A 231 -29.26 15.06 24.72
C ASP A 231 -27.87 14.54 25.13
N VAL A 232 -27.16 15.25 26.02
CA VAL A 232 -25.86 14.81 26.56
C VAL A 232 -25.99 13.53 27.40
N LEU A 233 -27.02 13.43 28.26
CA LEU A 233 -27.31 12.21 29.03
C LEU A 233 -27.54 11.00 28.12
N LYS A 234 -28.32 11.19 27.05
CA LYS A 234 -28.59 10.12 26.08
C LYS A 234 -27.33 9.68 25.35
N SER A 235 -26.50 10.63 24.91
CA SER A 235 -25.19 10.32 24.29
C SER A 235 -24.25 9.59 25.25
N LEU A 236 -24.25 9.95 26.54
CA LEU A 236 -23.46 9.28 27.57
C LEU A 236 -23.95 7.84 27.80
N GLU A 237 -25.28 7.64 27.87
CA GLU A 237 -25.89 6.31 28.02
C GLU A 237 -25.58 5.39 26.84
N GLU A 238 -25.64 5.91 25.61
CA GLU A 238 -25.30 5.17 24.39
C GLU A 238 -23.83 4.74 24.37
N LYS A 239 -22.91 5.54 24.93
CA LYS A 239 -21.47 5.23 24.98
C LYS A 239 -21.07 4.30 26.12
N VAL A 240 -21.85 4.24 27.21
CA VAL A 240 -21.58 3.39 28.38
C VAL A 240 -22.25 2.01 28.24
N ARG A 241 -23.28 1.85 27.41
CA ARG A 241 -23.91 0.54 27.16
C ARG A 241 -22.99 -0.42 26.39
N PRO A 242 -22.84 -1.67 26.86
CA PRO A 242 -22.21 -2.72 26.06
C PRO A 242 -23.07 -3.11 24.86
N ALA A 243 -22.46 -3.37 23.70
CA ALA A 243 -23.14 -3.81 22.48
C ALA A 243 -23.93 -5.14 22.62
N ASN A 244 -23.72 -5.91 23.69
CA ASN A 244 -24.36 -7.22 23.95
C ASN A 244 -25.20 -7.28 25.24
N ALA A 245 -25.54 -6.16 25.88
CA ALA A 245 -26.39 -6.19 27.08
C ALA A 245 -27.89 -6.17 26.70
N GLN A 246 -28.41 -7.28 26.18
CA GLN A 246 -29.81 -7.61 26.43
C GLN A 246 -29.88 -8.32 27.80
N GLN A 247 -30.74 -7.79 28.68
CA GLN A 247 -31.12 -8.33 30.01
C GLN A 247 -30.12 -8.11 31.16
N GLU A 248 -30.31 -7.01 31.89
CA GLU A 248 -30.87 -6.94 33.26
C GLU A 248 -30.45 -5.61 33.91
N CYS A 249 -31.35 -4.62 33.91
CA CYS A 249 -31.21 -3.47 34.80
C CYS A 249 -31.99 -3.73 36.08
N ILE A 250 -31.27 -3.74 37.19
CA ILE A 250 -31.76 -3.80 38.58
C ILE A 250 -32.70 -2.61 38.83
N PRO A 251 -33.90 -2.80 39.43
CA PRO A 251 -34.88 -1.74 39.64
C PRO A 251 -34.51 -0.90 40.88
N LEU A 252 -33.75 0.17 40.67
CA LEU A 252 -33.57 1.22 41.68
C LEU A 252 -33.94 2.55 41.05
N ILE A 253 -35.24 2.86 41.02
CA ILE A 253 -35.89 4.16 41.28
C ILE A 253 -37.41 3.89 41.17
N ARG A 254 -37.98 3.39 42.26
CA ARG A 254 -39.38 3.64 42.62
C ARG A 254 -39.38 3.89 44.12
N ARG A 255 -39.28 5.15 44.51
CA ARG A 255 -39.69 5.57 45.85
C ARG A 255 -40.95 6.41 45.72
N ASP A 256 -41.92 5.98 46.51
CA ASP A 256 -43.26 6.50 46.69
C ASP A 256 -43.32 8.02 46.76
N ARG A 257 -44.27 8.59 46.00
CA ARG A 257 -44.89 9.86 46.35
C ARG A 257 -45.94 9.57 47.43
N LYS A 258 -45.71 10.03 48.66
CA LYS A 258 -46.81 10.45 49.56
C LYS A 258 -46.32 11.27 50.76
N HIS A 259 -46.97 12.44 50.90
CA HIS A 259 -47.10 13.34 52.06
C HIS A 259 -45.84 14.06 52.59
N THR A 260 -45.65 15.35 52.28
CA THR A 260 -46.27 16.63 52.75
C THR A 260 -45.54 17.24 53.95
N ASP A 261 -45.11 18.48 53.68
CA ASP A 261 -44.92 19.64 54.53
C ASP A 261 -43.67 19.82 55.42
N ASP A 262 -43.14 21.05 55.24
CA ASP A 262 -42.25 21.86 56.05
C ASP A 262 -40.82 21.39 56.31
N LEU A 263 -39.89 21.85 55.47
CA LEU A 263 -38.52 22.21 55.86
C LEU A 263 -37.99 23.38 54.99
N PRO A 264 -37.08 24.22 55.53
CA PRO A 264 -36.63 25.43 54.86
C PRO A 264 -35.87 25.08 53.59
N VAL A 265 -36.10 25.85 52.53
CA VAL A 265 -35.35 25.80 51.25
C VAL A 265 -33.90 26.22 51.52
N ALA A 266 -33.09 25.28 52.00
CA ALA A 266 -31.68 25.28 51.68
C ALA A 266 -31.62 24.91 50.20
N THR A 267 -31.28 25.87 49.36
CA THR A 267 -30.88 25.65 47.97
C THR A 267 -29.62 24.80 47.98
N VAL A 268 -29.77 23.48 48.19
CA VAL A 268 -28.74 22.52 47.83
C VAL A 268 -28.69 22.60 46.32
N VAL A 269 -27.60 23.17 45.83
CA VAL A 269 -27.33 23.32 44.41
C VAL A 269 -27.17 21.88 43.91
N TRP A 270 -28.22 21.28 43.36
CA TRP A 270 -28.23 19.91 42.83
C TRP A 270 -27.11 19.63 41.80
N TRP A 271 -26.51 20.69 41.26
CA TRP A 271 -25.27 20.65 40.49
C TRP A 271 -24.07 20.10 41.28
N ASP A 272 -23.98 20.33 42.59
CA ASP A 272 -22.93 19.79 43.45
C ASP A 272 -23.06 18.26 43.61
N GLU A 273 -24.27 17.74 43.78
CA GLU A 273 -24.52 16.29 43.81
C GLU A 273 -24.23 15.64 42.45
N LEU A 274 -24.64 16.30 41.36
CA LEU A 274 -24.29 15.86 40.00
C LEU A 274 -22.78 15.89 39.77
N ALA A 275 -22.07 16.91 40.29
CA ALA A 275 -20.62 16.99 40.19
C ALA A 275 -19.95 15.78 40.86
N VAL A 276 -20.42 15.38 42.05
CA VAL A 276 -19.89 14.20 42.76
C VAL A 276 -20.14 12.91 41.96
N LEU A 277 -21.31 12.76 41.34
CA LEU A 277 -21.63 11.62 40.47
C LEU A 277 -20.78 11.61 39.19
N VAL A 278 -20.61 12.76 38.54
CA VAL A 278 -19.75 12.94 37.35
C VAL A 278 -18.30 12.57 37.68
N GLN A 279 -17.77 13.04 38.81
CA GLN A 279 -16.42 12.69 39.24
C GLN A 279 -16.28 11.20 39.57
N SER A 280 -17.30 10.60 40.20
CA SER A 280 -17.32 9.16 40.48
C SER A 280 -17.35 8.33 39.20
N LEU A 281 -18.15 8.74 38.20
CA LEU A 281 -18.19 8.09 36.89
C LEU A 281 -16.84 8.21 36.18
N LYS A 282 -16.25 9.41 36.12
CA LYS A 282 -14.93 9.63 35.50
C LYS A 282 -13.87 8.75 36.15
N LYS A 283 -13.88 8.65 37.49
CA LYS A 283 -12.97 7.77 38.24
C LYS A 283 -13.19 6.29 37.91
N CYS A 284 -14.43 5.81 37.92
CA CYS A 284 -14.76 4.43 37.60
C CYS A 284 -14.35 4.05 36.16
N VAL A 285 -14.66 4.91 35.19
CA VAL A 285 -14.27 4.72 33.78
C VAL A 285 -12.75 4.71 33.64
N ALA A 286 -12.04 5.58 34.35
CA ALA A 286 -10.58 5.58 34.36
C ALA A 286 -10.00 4.30 34.96
N GLU A 287 -10.56 3.80 36.08
CA GLU A 287 -10.12 2.55 36.72
C GLU A 287 -10.37 1.32 35.84
N VAL A 288 -11.55 1.21 35.21
CA VAL A 288 -11.88 0.12 34.28
C VAL A 288 -10.97 0.18 33.05
N ALA A 289 -10.77 1.36 32.47
CA ALA A 289 -9.89 1.56 31.33
C ALA A 289 -8.45 1.18 31.68
N GLU A 290 -7.97 1.56 32.86
CA GLU A 290 -6.62 1.22 33.34
C GLU A 290 -6.45 -0.29 33.55
N ARG A 291 -7.44 -0.94 34.18
CA ARG A 291 -7.41 -2.39 34.37
C ARG A 291 -7.44 -3.15 33.04
N ALA A 292 -8.23 -2.69 32.09
CA ALA A 292 -8.27 -3.25 30.74
C ALA A 292 -6.94 -3.07 30.01
N ARG A 293 -6.38 -1.85 30.04
CA ARG A 293 -5.05 -1.55 29.47
C ARG A 293 -3.98 -2.47 30.03
N ARG A 294 -3.84 -2.56 31.36
CA ARG A 294 -2.83 -3.42 31.99
C ARG A 294 -3.01 -4.89 31.62
N SER A 295 -4.24 -5.38 31.64
CA SER A 295 -4.53 -6.79 31.32
C SER A 295 -4.17 -7.12 29.87
N VAL A 296 -4.54 -6.24 28.94
CA VAL A 296 -4.20 -6.39 27.53
C VAL A 296 -2.70 -6.24 27.28
N SER A 297 -2.06 -5.21 27.83
CA SER A 297 -0.61 -5.00 27.72
C SER A 297 0.18 -6.20 28.28
N PHE A 298 -0.34 -6.88 29.30
CA PHE A 298 0.28 -8.09 29.82
C PHE A 298 0.15 -9.28 28.86
N VAL A 299 -0.99 -9.44 28.18
CA VAL A 299 -1.15 -10.41 27.08
C VAL A 299 -0.18 -10.12 25.94
N LEU A 300 -0.01 -8.85 25.58
CA LEU A 300 0.93 -8.43 24.54
C LEU A 300 2.40 -8.64 24.97
N LEU A 301 2.72 -8.46 26.26
CA LEU A 301 4.02 -8.82 26.82
C LEU A 301 4.28 -10.32 26.66
N GLN A 302 3.31 -11.19 26.98
CA GLN A 302 3.46 -12.64 26.80
C GLN A 302 3.72 -13.01 25.34
N GLU A 303 3.00 -12.39 24.40
CA GLU A 303 3.24 -12.58 22.97
C GLU A 303 4.65 -12.12 22.55
N ALA A 304 5.07 -10.93 23.00
CA ALA A 304 6.36 -10.36 22.66
C ALA A 304 7.53 -11.10 23.33
N ALA A 305 7.32 -11.68 24.50
CA ALA A 305 8.29 -12.54 25.19
C ALA A 305 8.48 -13.87 24.45
N CYS A 306 7.38 -14.46 23.94
CA CYS A 306 7.43 -15.64 23.06
C CYS A 306 8.07 -15.36 21.70
N SER A 307 8.08 -14.10 21.26
CA SER A 307 8.80 -13.70 20.05
C SER A 307 10.30 -13.68 20.31
N THR A 308 11.01 -14.66 19.76
CA THR A 308 12.48 -14.67 19.74
C THR A 308 13.03 -13.44 19.01
N ALA A 309 14.32 -13.13 19.16
CA ALA A 309 14.99 -12.05 18.41
C ALA A 309 14.74 -12.16 16.88
N GLN A 310 14.52 -13.38 16.38
CA GLN A 310 14.16 -13.65 14.99
C GLN A 310 12.80 -13.05 14.59
N GLY A 311 11.79 -13.02 15.47
CA GLY A 311 10.47 -12.45 15.14
C GLY A 311 10.53 -10.95 14.85
N LEU A 312 11.37 -10.23 15.61
CA LEU A 312 11.62 -8.81 15.43
C LEU A 312 12.41 -8.52 14.14
N GLN A 313 13.40 -9.35 13.80
CA GLN A 313 14.11 -9.25 12.52
C GLN A 313 13.16 -9.50 11.32
N LEU A 314 12.21 -10.43 11.45
CA LEU A 314 11.19 -10.64 10.43
C LEU A 314 10.24 -9.45 10.30
N GLN A 315 9.90 -8.80 11.42
CA GLN A 315 9.13 -7.55 11.38
C GLN A 315 9.90 -6.46 10.64
N GLN A 316 11.19 -6.26 10.92
CA GLN A 316 12.02 -5.29 10.18
C GLN A 316 12.10 -5.61 8.69
N ARG A 317 12.24 -6.89 8.31
CA ARG A 317 12.21 -7.34 6.91
C ARG A 317 10.88 -6.98 6.25
N ARG A 318 9.76 -7.26 6.92
CA ARG A 318 8.40 -6.95 6.45
C ARG A 318 8.17 -5.45 6.33
N ASP A 319 8.61 -4.67 7.31
CA ASP A 319 8.54 -3.20 7.32
C ASP A 319 9.33 -2.58 6.15
N ALA A 320 10.52 -3.11 5.85
CA ALA A 320 11.34 -2.68 4.72
C ALA A 320 10.70 -3.03 3.37
N VAL A 321 10.22 -4.26 3.21
CA VAL A 321 9.52 -4.71 2.00
C VAL A 321 8.24 -3.88 1.77
N PHE A 322 7.44 -3.67 2.81
CA PHE A 322 6.23 -2.87 2.75
C PHE A 322 6.52 -1.42 2.39
N SER A 323 7.56 -0.81 2.97
CA SER A 323 7.98 0.55 2.65
C SER A 323 8.35 0.74 1.17
N GLN A 324 8.96 -0.26 0.54
CA GLN A 324 9.27 -0.22 -0.89
C GLN A 324 8.01 -0.23 -1.78
N LEU A 325 6.83 -0.51 -1.24
CA LEU A 325 5.55 -0.41 -1.95
C LEU A 325 4.98 1.02 -1.98
N ALA A 326 5.76 2.04 -1.62
CA ALA A 326 5.49 3.44 -1.98
C ALA A 326 5.16 3.64 -3.48
N ALA A 327 5.56 2.69 -4.33
CA ALA A 327 5.15 2.58 -5.72
C ALA A 327 3.62 2.55 -5.92
N LEU A 328 2.84 1.98 -4.99
CA LEU A 328 1.38 1.98 -5.06
C LEU A 328 0.83 3.40 -4.90
N ALA A 329 1.32 4.16 -3.90
CA ALA A 329 0.91 5.55 -3.71
C ALA A 329 1.28 6.42 -4.92
N CYS A 330 2.43 6.17 -5.53
CA CYS A 330 2.82 6.79 -6.81
C CYS A 330 1.81 6.48 -7.92
N GLY A 331 1.46 5.20 -8.10
CA GLY A 331 0.50 4.77 -9.12
C GLY A 331 -0.91 5.31 -8.88
N PHE A 332 -1.36 5.36 -7.62
CA PHE A 332 -2.63 5.95 -7.24
C PHE A 332 -2.68 7.44 -7.55
N ALA A 333 -1.65 8.20 -7.14
CA ALA A 333 -1.57 9.63 -7.46
C ALA A 333 -1.61 9.86 -8.97
N MET A 334 -0.80 9.11 -9.75
CA MET A 334 -0.84 9.21 -11.21
C MET A 334 -2.23 8.94 -11.79
N ARG A 335 -2.88 7.85 -11.37
CA ARG A 335 -4.18 7.45 -11.90
C ARG A 335 -5.28 8.43 -11.51
N LEU A 336 -5.23 8.96 -10.28
CA LEU A 336 -6.14 10.00 -9.80
C LEU A 336 -6.02 11.24 -10.66
N TYR A 337 -4.82 11.82 -10.81
CA TYR A 337 -4.61 13.02 -11.63
C TYR A 337 -5.01 12.81 -13.10
N ALA A 338 -4.77 11.62 -13.66
CA ALA A 338 -5.18 11.28 -15.01
C ALA A 338 -6.72 11.15 -15.17
N GLY A 339 -7.45 10.89 -14.08
CA GLY A 339 -8.89 10.63 -14.08
C GLY A 339 -9.76 11.73 -13.47
N LEU A 340 -9.19 12.88 -13.08
CA LEU A 340 -9.96 13.96 -12.42
C LEU A 340 -11.14 14.49 -13.26
N GLU A 341 -11.03 14.43 -14.58
CA GLU A 341 -12.07 14.89 -15.51
C GLU A 341 -13.01 13.75 -15.96
N ASP A 342 -12.70 12.50 -15.61
CA ASP A 342 -13.44 11.30 -16.01
C ASP A 342 -14.47 10.92 -14.94
N LYS A 343 -15.74 11.28 -15.20
CA LYS A 343 -16.85 10.98 -14.29
C LYS A 343 -17.08 9.48 -14.08
N GLY A 344 -16.82 8.65 -15.11
CA GLY A 344 -16.94 7.20 -15.02
C GLY A 344 -15.89 6.62 -14.07
N PHE A 345 -14.65 7.06 -14.22
CA PHE A 345 -13.56 6.72 -13.31
C PHE A 345 -13.85 7.17 -11.87
N LEU A 346 -14.28 8.42 -11.64
CA LEU A 346 -14.57 8.91 -10.28
C LEU A 346 -15.73 8.15 -9.64
N ARG A 347 -16.71 7.71 -10.44
CA ARG A 347 -17.79 6.83 -9.96
C ARG A 347 -17.25 5.47 -9.54
N GLN A 348 -16.44 4.83 -10.37
CA GLN A 348 -15.79 3.55 -10.03
C GLN A 348 -14.95 3.68 -8.75
N LEU A 349 -14.15 4.76 -8.66
CA LEU A 349 -13.20 4.98 -7.58
C LEU A 349 -13.86 4.98 -6.20
N HIS A 350 -14.99 5.68 -6.02
CA HIS A 350 -15.67 5.72 -4.73
C HIS A 350 -16.61 4.54 -4.47
N ALA A 351 -17.17 3.93 -5.53
CA ALA A 351 -18.14 2.85 -5.39
C ALA A 351 -17.50 1.48 -5.14
N VAL A 352 -16.40 1.18 -5.85
CA VAL A 352 -15.74 -0.14 -5.82
C VAL A 352 -14.25 -0.03 -5.46
N GLY A 353 -13.61 1.08 -5.82
CA GLY A 353 -12.16 1.25 -5.73
C GLY A 353 -11.45 0.90 -7.03
N LEU A 354 -10.15 0.64 -6.95
CA LEU A 354 -9.30 0.31 -8.09
C LEU A 354 -8.60 -1.03 -7.93
N VAL A 355 -8.26 -1.68 -9.04
CA VAL A 355 -7.28 -2.76 -9.05
C VAL A 355 -5.88 -2.20 -9.31
N ALA A 356 -4.86 -2.71 -8.62
CA ALA A 356 -3.45 -2.45 -8.92
C ALA A 356 -2.78 -3.76 -9.34
N GLN A 357 -2.43 -3.87 -10.62
CA GLN A 357 -1.75 -5.04 -11.15
C GLN A 357 -0.24 -4.83 -11.03
N PHE A 358 0.41 -5.75 -10.33
CA PHE A 358 1.85 -5.88 -10.20
C PHE A 358 2.34 -7.00 -11.13
N GLU A 359 3.05 -6.61 -12.19
CA GLU A 359 3.76 -7.52 -13.06
C GLU A 359 5.16 -7.78 -12.50
N SER A 360 5.53 -9.06 -12.32
CA SER A 360 6.86 -9.46 -11.88
C SER A 360 7.55 -10.37 -12.91
N LEU A 361 8.81 -10.04 -13.21
CA LEU A 361 9.68 -10.79 -14.12
C LEU A 361 10.76 -11.60 -13.37
N LEU A 362 10.56 -11.82 -12.06
CA LEU A 362 11.47 -12.60 -11.22
C LEU A 362 11.43 -14.07 -11.59
N SER A 363 12.60 -14.71 -11.58
CA SER A 363 12.69 -16.15 -11.69
C SER A 363 12.42 -16.84 -10.36
N THR A 364 11.95 -18.08 -10.40
CA THR A 364 11.79 -18.93 -9.22
C THR A 364 13.06 -19.71 -8.88
N TYR A 365 14.24 -19.10 -9.10
CA TYR A 365 15.53 -19.76 -8.88
C TYR A 365 16.51 -18.85 -8.16
N SER A 366 17.44 -19.47 -7.42
CA SER A 366 18.51 -18.76 -6.67
C SER A 366 17.92 -17.66 -5.78
N GLU A 367 18.54 -16.48 -5.71
CA GLU A 367 18.09 -15.39 -4.83
C GLU A 367 16.74 -14.78 -5.26
N GLU A 368 16.31 -14.92 -6.53
CA GLU A 368 15.08 -14.29 -7.01
C GLU A 368 13.81 -14.98 -6.48
N ILE A 369 13.88 -16.26 -6.08
CA ILE A 369 12.76 -16.92 -5.42
C ILE A 369 12.46 -16.28 -4.06
N GLY A 370 13.51 -15.93 -3.29
CA GLY A 370 13.35 -15.23 -2.02
C GLY A 370 12.86 -13.79 -2.19
N MET A 371 13.23 -13.12 -3.29
CA MET A 371 12.66 -11.82 -3.64
C MET A 371 11.17 -11.93 -3.97
N LEU A 372 10.75 -13.01 -4.63
CA LEU A 372 9.35 -13.26 -4.93
C LEU A 372 8.56 -13.58 -3.64
N GLU A 373 9.15 -14.33 -2.71
CA GLU A 373 8.57 -14.58 -1.37
C GLU A 373 8.44 -13.30 -0.52
N ASP A 374 9.38 -12.36 -0.61
CA ASP A 374 9.24 -11.02 -0.02
C ASP A 374 8.08 -10.26 -0.67
N MET A 375 8.10 -10.19 -2.00
CA MET A 375 7.13 -9.43 -2.79
C MET A 375 5.69 -9.95 -2.64
N GLU A 376 5.47 -11.27 -2.56
CA GLU A 376 4.16 -11.89 -2.32
C GLU A 376 3.54 -11.39 -1.00
N VAL A 377 4.32 -11.42 0.09
CA VAL A 377 3.86 -10.97 1.41
C VAL A 377 3.62 -9.47 1.41
N GLY A 378 4.59 -8.69 0.90
CA GLY A 378 4.48 -7.24 0.86
C GLY A 378 3.24 -6.77 0.09
N ILE A 379 3.00 -7.33 -1.10
CA ILE A 379 1.84 -6.98 -1.92
C ILE A 379 0.54 -7.41 -1.25
N SER A 380 0.51 -8.59 -0.62
CA SER A 380 -0.65 -9.02 0.16
C SER A 380 -0.98 -8.00 1.26
N ASP A 381 0.03 -7.49 1.97
CA ASP A 381 -0.17 -6.52 3.07
C ASP A 381 -0.74 -5.17 2.63
N LEU A 382 -0.76 -4.85 1.33
CA LEU A 382 -1.41 -3.64 0.82
C LEU A 382 -2.93 -3.64 1.03
N HIS A 383 -3.55 -4.78 1.38
CA HIS A 383 -4.94 -4.83 1.83
C HIS A 383 -5.21 -3.95 3.08
N ARG A 384 -4.15 -3.55 3.79
CA ARG A 384 -4.18 -2.71 4.99
C ARG A 384 -4.16 -1.21 4.66
N VAL A 385 -3.95 -0.86 3.40
CA VAL A 385 -3.82 0.52 2.95
C VAL A 385 -5.16 1.02 2.41
N THR A 386 -5.58 2.18 2.89
CA THR A 386 -6.66 2.96 2.31
C THR A 386 -6.14 4.30 1.82
N PHE A 387 -6.82 4.86 0.83
CA PHE A 387 -6.52 6.18 0.30
C PHE A 387 -7.63 7.16 0.65
N ARG A 388 -7.27 8.41 0.86
CA ARG A 388 -8.23 9.51 1.02
C ARG A 388 -7.80 10.66 0.15
N ILE A 389 -8.74 11.30 -0.53
CA ILE A 389 -8.46 12.54 -1.24
C ILE A 389 -8.74 13.70 -0.27
N THR A 390 -7.80 14.63 -0.17
CA THR A 390 -7.90 15.78 0.72
C THR A 390 -7.69 17.07 -0.06
N GLU A 391 -8.14 18.19 0.52
CA GLU A 391 -7.84 19.51 0.00
C GLU A 391 -6.46 19.97 0.51
N ALA A 392 -5.60 20.46 -0.39
CA ALA A 392 -4.30 20.98 0.00
C ALA A 392 -4.44 22.27 0.81
N ALA A 393 -3.64 22.42 1.88
CA ALA A 393 -3.65 23.62 2.72
C ALA A 393 -3.16 24.88 1.97
N SER A 394 -2.31 24.71 0.96
CA SER A 394 -1.84 25.77 0.07
C SER A 394 -1.47 25.19 -1.30
N GLU A 395 -1.27 26.07 -2.29
CA GLU A 395 -0.81 25.71 -3.65
C GLU A 395 0.71 25.41 -3.71
N GLU A 396 1.40 25.39 -2.57
CA GLU A 396 2.83 25.09 -2.51
C GLU A 396 3.10 23.59 -2.76
N ALA A 397 4.25 23.29 -3.38
CA ALA A 397 4.60 21.92 -3.74
C ALA A 397 4.72 20.96 -2.54
N VAL A 398 4.99 21.47 -1.34
CA VAL A 398 5.06 20.67 -0.10
C VAL A 398 3.66 20.26 0.36
N SER A 399 2.69 21.19 0.31
CA SER A 399 1.28 20.95 0.66
C SER A 399 0.57 19.98 -0.29
N LEU A 400 1.16 19.75 -1.47
CA LEU A 400 0.67 18.82 -2.48
C LEU A 400 1.36 17.44 -2.43
N GLN A 401 2.15 17.14 -1.40
CA GLN A 401 2.74 15.82 -1.20
C GLN A 401 1.78 14.89 -0.45
N PRO A 402 1.58 13.66 -0.92
CA PRO A 402 0.92 12.62 -0.16
C PRO A 402 1.52 12.38 1.23
N THR A 403 0.65 12.22 2.21
CA THR A 403 1.00 11.92 3.61
C THR A 403 0.50 10.54 4.02
N VAL A 404 1.17 9.91 4.98
CA VAL A 404 0.80 8.60 5.53
C VAL A 404 0.56 8.73 7.02
N SER A 405 -0.55 8.16 7.48
CA SER A 405 -0.89 8.03 8.90
C SER A 405 -1.36 6.60 9.20
N GLY A 406 -1.40 6.25 10.48
CA GLY A 406 -1.87 4.94 10.93
C GLY A 406 -0.78 4.10 11.59
N ARG A 407 -0.90 2.77 11.49
CA ARG A 407 -0.08 1.76 12.15
C ARG A 407 0.09 0.54 11.24
N ARG A 408 0.93 -0.42 11.62
CA ARG A 408 1.22 -1.64 10.82
C ARG A 408 0.04 -2.51 10.44
N ASP A 409 -1.07 -2.41 11.15
CA ASP A 409 -2.33 -3.09 10.86
C ASP A 409 -3.24 -2.30 9.90
N HIS A 410 -3.12 -0.96 9.85
CA HIS A 410 -3.92 -0.11 8.99
C HIS A 410 -3.23 1.23 8.68
N TYR A 411 -3.06 1.53 7.40
CA TYR A 411 -2.53 2.82 6.92
C TYR A 411 -3.57 3.58 6.11
N THR A 412 -3.52 4.90 6.25
CA THR A 412 -4.25 5.84 5.39
C THR A 412 -3.25 6.72 4.66
N VAL A 413 -3.29 6.68 3.33
CA VAL A 413 -2.53 7.57 2.46
C VAL A 413 -3.44 8.71 2.02
N GLU A 414 -3.16 9.92 2.49
CA GLU A 414 -3.89 11.12 2.07
C GLU A 414 -3.22 11.72 0.84
N VAL A 415 -4.01 11.99 -0.20
CA VAL A 415 -3.53 12.54 -1.47
C VAL A 415 -4.17 13.92 -1.65
N PRO A 416 -3.41 14.99 -1.37
CA PRO A 416 -3.92 16.36 -1.45
C PRO A 416 -4.09 16.81 -2.90
N LEU A 417 -5.20 17.48 -3.19
CA LEU A 417 -5.46 18.14 -4.47
C LEU A 417 -5.52 19.67 -4.30
N PRO A 418 -5.13 20.43 -5.34
CA PRO A 418 -5.37 21.87 -5.40
C PRO A 418 -6.85 22.21 -5.19
N HIS A 419 -7.13 23.39 -4.64
CA HIS A 419 -8.49 23.81 -4.27
C HIS A 419 -9.48 23.60 -5.43
N HIS A 420 -9.15 24.11 -6.62
CA HIS A 420 -10.01 23.99 -7.80
C HIS A 420 -10.30 22.53 -8.19
N ALA A 421 -9.30 21.65 -8.13
CA ALA A 421 -9.46 20.24 -8.48
C ALA A 421 -10.28 19.49 -7.43
N PHE A 422 -10.11 19.80 -6.15
CA PHE A 422 -10.86 19.19 -5.05
C PHE A 422 -12.35 19.58 -5.10
N GLN A 423 -12.64 20.85 -5.36
CA GLN A 423 -14.02 21.34 -5.46
C GLN A 423 -14.80 20.73 -6.63
N ALA A 424 -14.10 20.31 -7.69
CA ALA A 424 -14.71 19.65 -8.85
C ALA A 424 -15.08 18.17 -8.61
N LEU A 425 -14.67 17.57 -7.48
CA LEU A 425 -14.96 16.18 -7.18
C LEU A 425 -16.42 15.96 -6.75
N PRO A 426 -16.97 14.75 -7.01
CA PRO A 426 -18.21 14.28 -6.39
C PRO A 426 -18.19 14.40 -4.86
N GLU A 427 -19.36 14.62 -4.27
CA GLU A 427 -19.52 14.83 -2.84
C GLU A 427 -18.98 13.65 -2.01
N GLU A 428 -19.18 12.42 -2.48
CA GLU A 428 -18.72 11.20 -1.82
C GLU A 428 -17.19 11.15 -1.65
N LEU A 429 -16.45 11.75 -2.60
CA LEU A 429 -15.00 11.84 -2.54
C LEU A 429 -14.54 13.01 -1.64
N ARG A 430 -15.27 14.13 -1.65
CA ARG A 430 -14.97 15.29 -0.80
C ARG A 430 -15.25 15.03 0.68
N GLU A 431 -16.21 14.17 0.99
CA GLU A 431 -16.50 13.67 2.36
C GLU A 431 -15.33 12.86 2.96
N GLY A 432 -14.31 12.52 2.17
CA GLY A 432 -13.14 11.79 2.64
C GLY A 432 -13.40 10.31 2.91
N LYS A 433 -14.34 9.69 2.18
CA LYS A 433 -14.57 8.24 2.27
C LYS A 433 -13.28 7.47 1.93
N PRO A 434 -12.96 6.40 2.68
CA PRO A 434 -11.76 5.61 2.43
C PRO A 434 -11.88 4.86 1.11
N LEU A 435 -10.91 5.07 0.22
CA LEU A 435 -10.81 4.47 -1.10
C LEU A 435 -9.90 3.24 -1.04
N ARG A 436 -10.37 2.14 -1.61
CA ARG A 436 -9.63 0.88 -1.62
C ARG A 436 -8.89 0.68 -2.93
N VAL A 437 -7.71 0.10 -2.85
CA VAL A 437 -6.96 -0.38 -4.00
C VAL A 437 -6.65 -1.86 -3.78
N LEU A 438 -7.19 -2.72 -4.63
CA LEU A 438 -7.00 -4.16 -4.57
C LEU A 438 -5.73 -4.56 -5.33
N PRO A 439 -4.68 -5.03 -4.64
CA PRO A 439 -3.46 -5.47 -5.29
C PRO A 439 -3.62 -6.87 -5.90
N VAL A 440 -3.10 -7.08 -7.11
CA VAL A 440 -2.95 -8.41 -7.71
C VAL A 440 -1.55 -8.59 -8.30
N LEU A 441 -0.89 -9.70 -7.98
CA LEU A 441 0.46 -10.04 -8.44
C LEU A 441 0.43 -11.17 -9.47
N PHE A 442 0.99 -10.91 -10.65
CA PHE A 442 1.28 -11.95 -11.65
C PHE A 442 2.78 -12.02 -11.92
N ASN A 443 3.36 -13.21 -11.81
CA ASN A 443 4.79 -13.46 -12.00
C ASN A 443 5.03 -14.41 -13.17
N VAL A 444 5.96 -14.03 -14.06
CA VAL A 444 6.55 -14.94 -15.05
C VAL A 444 8.02 -14.60 -15.20
N GLY A 445 8.90 -15.50 -14.77
CA GLY A 445 10.34 -15.37 -15.03
C GLY A 445 10.66 -15.46 -16.53
N ILE A 446 11.51 -14.57 -17.04
CA ILE A 446 11.87 -14.55 -18.48
C ILE A 446 13.33 -14.93 -18.76
N ASN A 447 14.20 -14.91 -17.76
CA ASN A 447 15.65 -15.04 -17.91
C ASN A 447 16.14 -16.50 -17.93
N GLU A 448 17.44 -16.69 -18.02
CA GLU A 448 18.12 -17.98 -17.98
C GLU A 448 17.86 -18.75 -16.68
N GLN A 449 17.78 -18.05 -15.55
CA GLN A 449 17.49 -18.65 -14.25
C GLN A 449 16.08 -19.27 -14.22
N GLN A 450 15.11 -18.64 -14.89
CA GLN A 450 13.80 -19.27 -15.06
C GLN A 450 13.87 -20.53 -15.93
N THR A 451 14.70 -20.55 -16.98
CA THR A 451 14.89 -21.79 -17.78
C THR A 451 15.44 -22.93 -16.91
N ILE A 452 16.32 -22.61 -15.95
CA ILE A 452 16.85 -23.59 -14.99
C ILE A 452 15.73 -24.05 -14.06
N ALA A 453 14.94 -23.13 -13.48
CA ALA A 453 13.80 -23.48 -12.64
C ALA A 453 12.81 -24.42 -13.35
N GLU A 454 12.41 -24.11 -14.59
CA GLU A 454 11.47 -24.95 -15.35
C GLU A 454 12.01 -26.33 -15.70
N ARG A 455 13.33 -26.50 -15.79
CA ARG A 455 13.96 -27.78 -16.17
C ARG A 455 14.36 -28.63 -14.96
N PHE A 456 14.81 -27.99 -13.90
CA PHE A 456 15.50 -28.66 -12.78
C PHE A 456 15.09 -28.15 -11.40
N GLY A 457 14.31 -27.07 -11.31
CA GLY A 457 13.91 -26.44 -10.06
C GLY A 457 12.41 -26.57 -9.78
N ASP A 458 11.93 -25.66 -8.93
CA ASP A 458 10.52 -25.58 -8.55
C ASP A 458 9.90 -24.28 -9.08
N ILE A 459 8.71 -24.39 -9.68
CA ILE A 459 7.90 -23.27 -10.17
C ILE A 459 6.57 -23.15 -9.43
N SER A 460 6.32 -23.98 -8.41
CA SER A 460 5.07 -24.05 -7.65
C SER A 460 4.69 -22.71 -7.00
N LEU A 461 5.70 -21.96 -6.53
CA LEU A 461 5.51 -20.62 -5.98
C LEU A 461 4.85 -19.68 -6.99
N GLN A 462 5.35 -19.66 -8.23
CA GLN A 462 4.80 -18.84 -9.31
C GLN A 462 3.39 -19.28 -9.69
N GLU A 463 3.16 -20.59 -9.83
CA GLU A 463 1.84 -21.14 -10.16
C GLU A 463 0.80 -20.79 -9.09
N ARG A 464 1.14 -20.96 -7.80
CA ARG A 464 0.28 -20.59 -6.67
C ARG A 464 -0.04 -19.10 -6.66
N ILE A 465 0.97 -18.25 -6.84
CA ILE A 465 0.78 -16.79 -6.87
C ILE A 465 -0.17 -16.42 -8.01
N ASN A 466 0.07 -16.91 -9.23
CA ASN A 466 -0.76 -16.57 -10.39
C ASN A 466 -2.20 -17.07 -10.23
N GLN A 467 -2.39 -18.30 -9.73
CA GLN A 467 -3.72 -18.88 -9.47
C GLN A 467 -4.50 -18.07 -8.44
N LYS A 468 -3.91 -17.80 -7.28
CA LYS A 468 -4.54 -17.01 -6.21
C LYS A 468 -4.92 -15.61 -6.71
N ASN A 469 -4.06 -14.96 -7.47
CA ASN A 469 -4.30 -13.59 -7.93
C ASN A 469 -5.28 -13.51 -9.11
N PHE A 470 -5.43 -14.58 -9.88
CA PHE A 470 -6.52 -14.72 -10.86
C PHE A 470 -7.89 -14.70 -10.16
N GLU A 471 -8.06 -15.50 -9.10
CA GLU A 471 -9.31 -15.57 -8.33
C GLU A 471 -9.67 -14.21 -7.71
N ILE A 472 -8.67 -13.48 -7.19
CA ILE A 472 -8.86 -12.13 -6.64
C ILE A 472 -9.29 -11.15 -7.75
N LEU A 473 -8.65 -11.21 -8.92
CA LEU A 473 -8.96 -10.35 -10.06
C LEU A 473 -10.38 -10.60 -10.59
N GLU A 474 -10.79 -11.86 -10.70
CA GLU A 474 -12.13 -12.28 -11.11
C GLU A 474 -13.19 -11.79 -10.10
N GLY A 475 -12.92 -11.92 -8.80
CA GLY A 475 -13.80 -11.41 -7.75
C GLY A 475 -13.98 -9.88 -7.82
N TYR A 476 -12.92 -9.14 -8.12
CA TYR A 476 -13.00 -7.70 -8.36
C TYR A 476 -13.82 -7.36 -9.59
N TYR A 477 -13.59 -8.05 -10.70
CA TYR A 477 -14.35 -7.85 -11.94
C TYR A 477 -15.85 -8.03 -11.70
N LYS A 478 -16.26 -9.07 -10.96
CA LYS A 478 -17.66 -9.28 -10.58
C LYS A 478 -18.23 -8.11 -9.79
N SER A 479 -17.53 -7.67 -8.75
CA SER A 479 -17.94 -6.50 -7.94
C SER A 479 -18.07 -5.22 -8.77
N LEU A 480 -17.14 -5.04 -9.71
CA LEU A 480 -17.13 -3.91 -10.64
C LEU A 480 -18.36 -3.93 -11.55
N THR A 481 -18.67 -5.06 -12.19
CA THR A 481 -19.83 -5.18 -13.10
C THR A 481 -21.17 -5.09 -12.38
N ASP A 482 -21.23 -5.53 -11.11
CA ASP A 482 -22.46 -5.47 -10.31
C ASP A 482 -22.79 -4.03 -9.87
N THR A 483 -21.78 -3.15 -9.79
CA THR A 483 -21.91 -1.81 -9.17
C THR A 483 -21.77 -0.67 -10.19
N VAL A 484 -20.94 -0.85 -11.22
CA VAL A 484 -20.53 0.21 -12.14
C VAL A 484 -20.98 -0.13 -13.56
N PRO A 485 -21.74 0.75 -14.23
CA PRO A 485 -22.14 0.55 -15.63
C PRO A 485 -20.94 0.45 -16.58
N SER A 486 -21.07 -0.33 -17.66
CA SER A 486 -20.02 -0.54 -18.66
C SER A 486 -19.50 0.75 -19.29
N GLU A 487 -20.33 1.79 -19.39
CA GLU A 487 -19.98 3.08 -20.00
C GLU A 487 -19.00 3.88 -19.12
N CYS A 488 -18.81 3.50 -17.86
CA CYS A 488 -17.83 4.10 -16.97
C CYS A 488 -16.41 3.52 -17.15
N LEU A 489 -16.27 2.44 -17.92
CA LEU A 489 -14.99 1.80 -18.21
C LEU A 489 -14.37 2.39 -19.48
N PRO A 490 -13.02 2.36 -19.63
CA PRO A 490 -12.37 2.92 -20.80
C PRO A 490 -12.76 2.19 -22.08
N CYS A 491 -13.07 2.95 -23.13
CA CYS A 491 -13.31 2.40 -24.46
C CYS A 491 -11.97 2.20 -25.20
N PHE A 492 -11.70 0.98 -25.62
CA PHE A 492 -10.55 0.59 -26.44
C PHE A 492 -10.98 0.36 -27.90
N GLN A 493 -10.08 0.50 -28.87
CA GLN A 493 -10.39 0.17 -30.27
C GLN A 493 -10.65 -1.32 -30.42
N THR A 494 -9.84 -2.14 -29.74
CA THR A 494 -10.09 -3.58 -29.66
C THR A 494 -11.22 -3.84 -28.69
N GLN A 495 -12.38 -4.26 -29.21
CA GLN A 495 -13.64 -4.51 -28.47
C GLN A 495 -13.72 -5.92 -27.86
N THR A 496 -12.58 -6.52 -27.47
CA THR A 496 -12.60 -7.81 -26.76
C THR A 496 -13.18 -7.62 -25.37
N ASP A 497 -14.20 -8.41 -25.04
CA ASP A 497 -14.89 -8.35 -23.76
C ASP A 497 -13.95 -8.72 -22.60
N ILE A 498 -14.09 -8.04 -21.45
CA ILE A 498 -13.22 -8.28 -20.29
C ILE A 498 -13.38 -9.70 -19.75
N LYS A 499 -14.58 -10.27 -19.82
CA LYS A 499 -14.85 -11.65 -19.42
C LYS A 499 -14.12 -12.64 -20.30
N GLU A 500 -14.09 -12.44 -21.61
CA GLU A 500 -13.34 -13.30 -22.55
C GLU A 500 -11.84 -13.27 -22.26
N LEU A 501 -11.30 -12.09 -21.92
CA LEU A 501 -9.91 -11.96 -21.51
C LEU A 501 -9.63 -12.68 -20.18
N LEU A 502 -10.55 -12.60 -19.22
CA LEU A 502 -10.45 -13.31 -17.95
C LEU A 502 -10.49 -14.82 -18.15
N ASP A 503 -11.41 -15.32 -18.98
CA ASP A 503 -11.48 -16.74 -19.33
C ASP A 503 -10.16 -17.21 -19.96
N THR A 504 -9.61 -16.41 -20.88
CA THR A 504 -8.32 -16.69 -21.53
C THR A 504 -7.15 -16.63 -20.53
N LEU A 505 -7.18 -15.69 -19.58
CA LEU A 505 -6.18 -15.58 -18.52
C LEU A 505 -6.24 -16.81 -17.60
N GLY A 506 -7.43 -17.23 -17.18
CA GLY A 506 -7.64 -18.41 -16.34
C GLY A 506 -7.09 -19.68 -17.00
N GLN A 507 -7.37 -19.86 -18.31
CA GLN A 507 -6.78 -20.94 -19.09
C GLN A 507 -5.25 -20.87 -19.13
N ASN A 508 -4.67 -19.68 -19.32
CA ASN A 508 -3.22 -19.49 -19.38
C ASN A 508 -2.52 -19.73 -18.05
N VAL A 509 -3.18 -19.42 -16.92
CA VAL A 509 -2.65 -19.62 -15.57
C VAL A 509 -2.51 -21.11 -15.24
N VAL A 510 -3.43 -21.95 -15.69
CA VAL A 510 -3.36 -23.42 -15.48
C VAL A 510 -2.58 -24.15 -16.56
N THR A 511 -2.38 -23.52 -17.73
CA THR A 511 -1.69 -24.14 -18.86
C THR A 511 -0.19 -24.23 -18.62
N LYS A 512 0.36 -25.45 -18.74
CA LYS A 512 1.80 -25.70 -18.67
C LYS A 512 2.50 -25.29 -19.96
N LYS A 513 2.80 -24.00 -20.08
CA LYS A 513 3.57 -23.41 -21.18
C LYS A 513 4.87 -22.80 -20.63
N ARG A 514 6.01 -23.12 -21.25
CA ARG A 514 7.31 -22.53 -20.87
C ARG A 514 7.23 -21.02 -20.96
N LYS A 515 7.62 -20.33 -19.89
CA LYS A 515 7.66 -18.87 -19.77
C LYS A 515 6.42 -18.22 -20.37
N ASN A 516 5.25 -18.62 -19.87
CA ASN A 516 3.97 -18.18 -20.42
C ASN A 516 3.70 -16.68 -20.16
N VAL A 517 4.40 -15.81 -20.89
CA VAL A 517 4.33 -14.34 -20.74
C VAL A 517 2.96 -13.76 -21.12
N GLU A 518 2.09 -14.53 -21.80
CA GLU A 518 0.72 -14.12 -22.09
C GLU A 518 -0.09 -13.89 -20.82
N ILE A 519 0.22 -14.58 -19.71
CA ILE A 519 -0.36 -14.29 -18.39
C ILE A 519 -0.17 -12.81 -18.02
N LEU A 520 1.05 -12.29 -18.23
CA LEU A 520 1.38 -10.91 -17.90
C LEU A 520 0.67 -9.92 -18.84
N TRP A 521 0.60 -10.25 -20.14
CA TRP A 521 -0.04 -9.39 -21.15
C TRP A 521 -1.56 -9.32 -20.97
N LEU A 522 -2.20 -10.45 -20.62
CA LEU A 522 -3.64 -10.52 -20.37
C LEU A 522 -4.00 -9.77 -19.08
N ALA A 523 -3.31 -10.05 -17.96
CA ALA A 523 -3.49 -9.30 -16.71
C ALA A 523 -3.20 -7.79 -16.91
N GLY A 524 -2.18 -7.49 -17.71
CA GLY A 524 -1.98 -6.30 -18.53
C GLY A 524 -3.21 -5.54 -18.91
N MET A 525 -3.79 -6.09 -19.96
CA MET A 525 -4.88 -5.56 -20.72
C MET A 525 -6.16 -5.47 -19.89
N ILE A 526 -6.46 -6.49 -19.09
CA ILE A 526 -7.60 -6.53 -18.16
C ILE A 526 -7.53 -5.38 -17.17
N CYS A 527 -6.38 -5.16 -16.54
CA CYS A 527 -6.18 -4.05 -15.60
C CYS A 527 -6.46 -2.69 -16.27
N ARG A 528 -5.97 -2.47 -17.50
CA ARG A 528 -6.22 -1.23 -18.25
C ARG A 528 -7.69 -1.04 -18.60
N ARG A 529 -8.39 -2.10 -19.01
CA ARG A 529 -9.83 -2.09 -19.29
C ARG A 529 -10.71 -1.88 -18.06
N MET A 530 -10.15 -2.01 -16.85
CA MET A 530 -10.85 -1.77 -15.59
C MET A 530 -10.37 -0.52 -14.84
N ASN A 531 -9.83 0.49 -15.55
CA ASN A 531 -9.29 1.72 -14.96
C ASN A 531 -8.14 1.52 -13.94
N GLY A 532 -7.51 0.35 -13.92
CA GLY A 532 -6.57 -0.05 -12.89
C GLY A 532 -5.19 0.60 -12.99
N ILE A 533 -4.40 0.41 -11.94
CA ILE A 533 -3.03 0.88 -11.81
C ILE A 533 -2.08 -0.21 -12.32
N ARG A 534 -1.19 0.15 -13.26
CA ARG A 534 -0.20 -0.77 -13.84
C ARG A 534 1.17 -0.56 -13.20
N LEU A 535 1.73 -1.63 -12.62
CA LEU A 535 3.09 -1.65 -12.10
C LEU A 535 3.91 -2.76 -12.75
N THR A 536 5.16 -2.47 -13.09
CA THR A 536 6.08 -3.45 -13.69
C THR A 536 7.38 -3.55 -12.90
N SER A 537 7.72 -4.76 -12.52
CA SER A 537 8.85 -5.08 -11.66
C SER A 537 9.73 -6.20 -12.20
N CYS A 538 11.01 -6.07 -11.92
CA CYS A 538 11.99 -7.15 -11.96
C CYS A 538 12.95 -6.90 -10.79
N LYS A 539 14.03 -7.68 -10.67
CA LYS A 539 15.03 -7.54 -9.59
C LYS A 539 15.47 -6.10 -9.27
N SER A 540 15.57 -5.20 -10.26
CA SER A 540 16.00 -3.82 -10.00
C SER A 540 15.35 -2.77 -10.90
N ALA A 541 14.24 -3.12 -11.56
CA ALA A 541 13.53 -2.28 -12.53
C ALA A 541 14.38 -1.55 -13.57
N LYS A 542 15.48 -2.15 -14.02
CA LYS A 542 16.38 -1.57 -15.03
C LYS A 542 16.22 -2.28 -16.37
N ASP A 543 16.88 -3.41 -16.59
CA ASP A 543 16.99 -4.02 -17.91
C ASP A 543 15.72 -4.79 -18.34
N ARG A 544 15.32 -5.83 -17.60
CA ARG A 544 14.13 -6.66 -17.93
C ARG A 544 12.84 -5.84 -17.95
N THR A 545 12.69 -4.92 -17.00
CA THR A 545 11.54 -4.00 -16.95
C THR A 545 11.49 -3.10 -18.18
N SER A 546 12.64 -2.65 -18.72
CA SER A 546 12.66 -1.89 -19.97
C SER A 546 12.16 -2.71 -21.14
N MET A 547 12.49 -4.02 -21.18
CA MET A 547 11.98 -4.91 -22.21
C MET A 547 10.45 -5.06 -22.13
N SER A 548 9.90 -5.23 -20.92
CA SER A 548 8.44 -5.39 -20.76
C SER A 548 7.66 -4.11 -21.04
N VAL A 549 8.09 -2.97 -20.48
CA VAL A 549 7.39 -1.69 -20.66
C VAL A 549 7.34 -1.27 -22.14
N THR A 550 8.48 -1.36 -22.85
CA THR A 550 8.52 -1.02 -24.28
C THR A 550 7.69 -1.99 -25.13
N LEU A 551 7.60 -3.25 -24.73
CA LEU A 551 6.75 -4.25 -25.40
C LEU A 551 5.27 -3.97 -25.17
N GLU A 552 4.86 -3.65 -23.94
CA GLU A 552 3.49 -3.25 -23.62
C GLU A 552 3.10 -2.00 -24.40
N GLN A 553 3.94 -0.97 -24.38
CA GLN A 553 3.73 0.27 -25.15
C GLN A 553 3.58 0.01 -26.66
N CYS A 554 4.49 -0.75 -27.28
CA CYS A 554 4.37 -1.08 -28.70
C CYS A 554 3.14 -1.93 -29.02
N SER A 555 2.72 -2.79 -28.10
CA SER A 555 1.49 -3.60 -28.26
C SER A 555 0.26 -2.70 -28.24
N LEU A 556 0.19 -1.73 -27.32
CA LEU A 556 -0.87 -0.72 -27.30
C LEU A 556 -0.87 0.13 -28.58
N LEU A 557 0.31 0.51 -29.10
CA LEU A 557 0.38 1.22 -30.38
C LEU A 557 -0.19 0.39 -31.55
N ARG A 558 0.04 -0.93 -31.55
CA ARG A 558 -0.49 -1.85 -32.57
C ARG A 558 -1.99 -2.07 -32.42
N ASP A 559 -2.42 -2.39 -31.22
CA ASP A 559 -3.77 -2.89 -30.95
C ASP A 559 -4.79 -1.74 -30.82
N GLU A 560 -4.36 -0.57 -30.36
CA GLU A 560 -5.24 0.57 -30.05
C GLU A 560 -5.01 1.80 -30.92
N HIS A 561 -3.90 1.81 -31.66
CA HIS A 561 -3.51 2.94 -32.52
C HIS A 561 -3.10 2.51 -33.92
N GLN A 562 -3.35 1.25 -34.28
CA GLN A 562 -3.17 0.72 -35.61
C GLN A 562 -1.74 0.89 -36.16
N LEU A 563 -0.72 0.79 -35.28
CA LEU A 563 0.67 0.65 -35.72
C LEU A 563 0.75 -0.51 -36.70
N ASN A 564 1.32 -0.26 -37.88
CA ASN A 564 1.48 -1.32 -38.87
C ASN A 564 2.33 -2.46 -38.29
N LYS A 565 1.85 -3.70 -38.44
CA LYS A 565 2.50 -4.92 -37.93
C LYS A 565 3.93 -5.08 -38.44
N ASP A 566 4.22 -4.63 -39.66
CA ASP A 566 5.56 -4.68 -40.25
C ASP A 566 6.54 -3.71 -39.58
N TYR A 567 6.03 -2.66 -38.93
CA TYR A 567 6.82 -1.70 -38.16
C TYR A 567 6.91 -2.02 -36.68
N PHE A 568 6.22 -3.05 -36.18
CA PHE A 568 6.18 -3.39 -34.75
C PHE A 568 7.58 -3.59 -34.15
N VAL A 569 8.40 -4.44 -34.78
CA VAL A 569 9.77 -4.71 -34.30
C VAL A 569 10.65 -3.47 -34.42
N ARG A 570 10.48 -2.68 -35.49
CA ARG A 570 11.24 -1.44 -35.69
C ARG A 570 10.90 -0.39 -34.64
N ALA A 571 9.62 -0.25 -34.28
CA ALA A 571 9.18 0.63 -33.19
C ALA A 571 9.76 0.18 -31.86
N LEU A 572 9.70 -1.13 -31.56
CA LEU A 572 10.25 -1.72 -30.36
C LEU A 572 11.76 -1.47 -30.23
N ASP A 573 12.51 -1.70 -31.30
CA ASP A 573 13.96 -1.46 -31.35
C ASP A 573 14.30 0.02 -31.21
N CYS A 574 13.53 0.90 -31.86
CA CYS A 574 13.69 2.35 -31.74
C CYS A 574 13.48 2.84 -30.30
N MET A 575 12.38 2.44 -29.66
CA MET A 575 12.08 2.81 -28.27
C MET A 575 13.10 2.24 -27.28
N ARG A 576 13.62 1.03 -27.52
CA ARG A 576 14.65 0.44 -26.65
C ARG A 576 16.04 1.04 -26.84
N ARG A 577 16.38 1.50 -28.04
CA ARG A 577 17.68 2.10 -28.36
C ARG A 577 17.78 3.57 -27.99
N GLU A 578 16.72 4.34 -28.26
CA GLU A 578 16.76 5.81 -28.17
C GLU A 578 15.77 6.38 -27.13
N GLY A 579 14.99 5.52 -26.48
CA GLY A 579 13.89 5.92 -25.59
C GLY A 579 14.23 6.23 -24.15
N CYS A 580 13.19 6.52 -23.37
CA CYS A 580 13.36 6.96 -21.98
C CYS A 580 13.98 5.86 -21.11
N ARG A 581 13.70 4.59 -21.43
CA ARG A 581 14.22 3.45 -20.68
C ARG A 581 15.72 3.24 -20.83
N ILE A 582 16.35 3.57 -21.97
CA ILE A 582 17.81 3.53 -22.06
C ILE A 582 18.46 4.67 -21.24
N GLU A 583 17.77 5.81 -21.09
CA GLU A 583 18.21 6.90 -20.20
C GLU A 583 18.12 6.48 -18.73
N ASN A 584 17.18 5.60 -18.34
CA ASN A 584 17.19 5.00 -17.00
C ASN A 584 18.47 4.19 -16.75
N VAL A 585 18.93 3.43 -17.75
CA VAL A 585 20.19 2.69 -17.67
C VAL A 585 21.36 3.66 -17.50
N GLN A 586 21.40 4.74 -18.31
CA GLN A 586 22.39 5.80 -18.18
C GLN A 586 22.38 6.44 -16.78
N LYS A 587 21.20 6.74 -16.21
CA LYS A 587 21.09 7.29 -14.85
C LYS A 587 21.66 6.33 -13.80
N ASN A 588 21.46 5.02 -13.98
CA ASN A 588 21.87 3.97 -13.05
C ASN A 588 23.37 3.61 -13.11
N ILE A 589 23.93 3.47 -14.30
CA ILE A 589 25.30 2.92 -14.50
C ILE A 589 26.19 3.80 -15.39
N LYS A 590 25.74 5.00 -15.74
CA LYS A 590 26.46 5.97 -16.59
C LYS A 590 26.80 5.45 -18.00
N CYS A 591 26.12 4.39 -18.43
CA CYS A 591 26.25 3.82 -19.77
C CYS A 591 24.88 3.49 -20.36
N ARG A 592 24.69 3.74 -21.67
CA ARG A 592 23.51 3.35 -22.46
C ARG A 592 23.64 1.93 -23.00
N LYS A 593 23.89 0.95 -22.11
CA LYS A 593 23.93 -0.48 -22.46
C LYS A 593 23.21 -1.32 -21.42
N TYR A 594 22.24 -2.12 -21.87
CA TYR A 594 21.58 -3.11 -21.03
C TYR A 594 22.57 -4.19 -20.59
N ALA A 595 22.50 -4.58 -19.32
CA ALA A 595 23.43 -5.53 -18.71
C ALA A 595 23.04 -6.99 -19.00
N PHE A 596 23.04 -7.35 -20.28
CA PHE A 596 22.81 -8.72 -20.77
C PHE A 596 24.00 -9.21 -21.59
N ASN A 597 24.27 -10.51 -21.55
CA ASN A 597 25.16 -11.18 -22.50
C ASN A 597 24.37 -12.03 -23.51
N MET A 598 25.00 -12.36 -24.65
CA MET A 598 24.35 -13.08 -25.75
C MET A 598 23.76 -14.43 -25.31
N LEU A 599 24.48 -15.20 -24.49
CA LEU A 599 24.03 -16.50 -24.01
C LEU A 599 22.79 -16.38 -23.12
N GLN A 600 22.73 -15.36 -22.25
CA GLN A 600 21.54 -15.07 -21.45
C GLN A 600 20.34 -14.75 -22.33
N LEU A 601 20.52 -13.94 -23.38
CA LEU A 601 19.44 -13.54 -24.27
C LEU A 601 18.87 -14.70 -25.09
N MET A 602 19.64 -15.76 -25.34
CA MET A 602 19.10 -16.99 -25.97
C MET A 602 17.98 -17.63 -25.14
N ALA A 603 18.00 -17.45 -23.81
CA ALA A 603 16.95 -17.93 -22.92
C ALA A 603 15.70 -17.04 -22.93
N PHE A 604 15.78 -15.79 -23.37
CA PHE A 604 14.66 -14.85 -23.32
C PHE A 604 13.62 -15.15 -24.41
N PRO A 605 12.31 -14.93 -24.15
CA PRO A 605 11.31 -14.89 -25.20
C PRO A 605 11.68 -13.86 -26.27
N LYS A 606 11.36 -14.15 -27.54
CA LYS A 606 11.83 -13.39 -28.71
C LYS A 606 11.64 -11.87 -28.58
N TYR A 607 10.43 -11.43 -28.21
CA TYR A 607 10.10 -10.01 -28.09
C TYR A 607 10.68 -9.32 -26.86
N TYR A 608 11.24 -10.06 -25.91
CA TYR A 608 11.91 -9.50 -24.72
C TYR A 608 13.41 -9.30 -24.91
N ARG A 609 13.95 -9.51 -26.11
CA ARG A 609 15.38 -9.32 -26.41
C ARG A 609 15.65 -7.87 -26.84
N PRO A 610 16.67 -7.19 -26.29
CA PRO A 610 17.07 -5.87 -26.74
C PRO A 610 17.69 -5.91 -28.15
N PRO A 611 17.65 -4.81 -28.92
CA PRO A 611 18.27 -4.74 -30.24
C PRO A 611 19.80 -4.82 -30.16
N GLU A 612 20.43 -5.32 -31.22
CA GLU A 612 21.90 -5.45 -31.29
C GLU A 612 22.62 -4.11 -31.10
N GLY A 613 23.77 -4.15 -30.41
CA GLY A 613 24.54 -2.97 -30.05
C GLY A 613 24.04 -2.21 -28.82
N THR A 614 22.89 -2.58 -28.24
CA THR A 614 22.34 -1.93 -27.03
C THR A 614 22.57 -2.71 -25.73
N TYR A 615 23.27 -3.85 -25.78
CA TYR A 615 23.56 -4.69 -24.62
C TYR A 615 25.02 -5.14 -24.62
N GLY A 616 25.53 -5.52 -23.45
CA GLY A 616 26.88 -6.07 -23.28
C GLY A 616 27.43 -5.85 -21.87
N LYS A 617 28.65 -6.35 -21.63
CA LYS A 617 29.39 -5.97 -20.43
C LYS A 617 29.79 -4.49 -20.57
N VAL A 618 29.55 -3.74 -19.50
CA VAL A 618 30.17 -2.43 -19.34
C VAL A 618 31.53 -2.72 -18.71
N ASP A 619 32.61 -2.37 -19.39
CA ASP A 619 33.93 -2.33 -18.77
C ASP A 619 33.86 -1.24 -17.70
N SER A 620 33.70 -1.67 -16.45
CA SER A 620 33.59 -0.82 -15.27
C SER A 620 34.96 -0.52 -14.69
#